data_AF-A0A498IVD3-F1
#
_entry.id   AF-A0A498IVD3-F1
#
_cell.length_a   1.000
_cell.length_b   1.000
_cell.length_c   1.000
_cell.angle_alpha   90.00
_cell.angle_beta   90.00
_cell.angle_gamma   90.00
#
_symmetry.space_group_name_H-M   'P 1'
#
loop_
_entity.id
_entity.type
_entity.pdbx_description
1 polymer ?
#
loop_
_entity_poly.entity_id
_entity_poly.type
_entity_poly.pdbx_seq_one_letter_code
_entity_poly.pdbx_strand_id
1 'polypeptide(L)'
;MATLQSLAFSSPLSQCLQQTRLHSGLLCWGVRRSAESTFNGKSLRVSRPQWAPLRRCTQASRSIKMMVKPKIQFIQGTDEQTIPDVRLTKSKDGTNGVAIFKFEQPSVFDSSGEFGDITGFYMIDEEGVLSSVDVNAKFVNGKPAGIEAKYIMRTPRDWDRFMRFMERYANDNGLSFIKK
;
A
#
# COMPACT_ATOMS: atom_id res chain seq x y z
N MET A 1 42.62 -20.20 24.47
CA MET A 1 42.96 -18.78 24.20
C MET A 1 43.00 -18.60 22.69
N ALA A 2 42.14 -17.76 22.12
CA ALA A 2 42.08 -17.53 20.68
C ALA A 2 42.04 -16.01 20.41
N THR A 3 42.93 -15.56 19.53
CA THR A 3 43.30 -14.17 19.26
C THR A 3 42.55 -13.60 18.05
N LEU A 4 42.14 -12.33 18.15
CA LEU A 4 41.66 -11.49 17.04
C LEU A 4 42.85 -10.97 16.22
N GLN A 5 42.71 -10.92 14.89
CA GLN A 5 43.58 -10.12 14.02
C GLN A 5 42.74 -9.32 13.02
N SER A 6 42.90 -8.01 13.08
CA SER A 6 42.46 -7.01 12.12
C SER A 6 43.69 -6.56 11.34
N LEU A 7 43.58 -6.41 10.02
CA LEU A 7 44.59 -5.75 9.20
C LEU A 7 43.94 -4.60 8.43
N ALA A 8 44.51 -3.42 8.68
CA ALA A 8 44.28 -2.17 7.98
C ALA A 8 45.22 -2.05 6.76
N PHE A 9 45.31 -0.82 6.22
CA PHE A 9 46.17 -0.30 5.14
C PHE A 9 45.49 -0.36 3.75
N SER A 10 45.44 0.68 2.91
CA SER A 10 45.92 2.07 2.95
C SER A 10 45.40 2.80 1.69
N SER A 11 45.05 4.09 1.79
CA SER A 11 44.86 5.05 0.67
C SER A 11 46.23 5.40 0.01
N PRO A 12 46.38 6.10 -1.16
CA PRO A 12 45.71 7.37 -1.51
C PRO A 12 45.43 7.68 -3.02
N LEU A 13 44.81 8.84 -3.20
CA LEU A 13 44.51 9.69 -4.37
C LEU A 13 45.52 9.70 -5.54
N SER A 14 45.06 9.90 -6.79
CA SER A 14 45.15 11.20 -7.52
C SER A 14 44.84 11.12 -9.05
N GLN A 15 43.82 11.89 -9.45
CA GLN A 15 43.70 12.82 -10.60
C GLN A 15 44.18 12.47 -12.02
N CYS A 16 43.27 12.59 -13.00
CA CYS A 16 43.53 13.42 -14.18
C CYS A 16 42.24 14.12 -14.66
N LEU A 17 42.41 15.40 -14.96
CA LEU A 17 41.46 16.45 -15.25
C LEU A 17 41.18 16.49 -16.76
N GLN A 18 39.95 16.77 -17.19
CA GLN A 18 39.63 17.82 -18.17
C GLN A 18 38.12 17.91 -18.46
N GLN A 19 37.52 18.80 -17.68
CA GLN A 19 36.52 19.81 -18.00
C GLN A 19 36.19 20.07 -19.48
N THR A 20 34.89 20.10 -19.81
CA THR A 20 34.34 21.16 -20.68
C THR A 20 32.97 21.59 -20.19
N ARG A 21 32.87 22.89 -19.92
CA ARG A 21 31.64 23.66 -19.70
C ARG A 21 30.84 23.70 -21.01
N LEU A 22 29.52 23.86 -20.94
CA LEU A 22 28.79 24.98 -21.56
C LEU A 22 27.30 24.94 -21.22
N HIS A 23 26.84 26.05 -20.63
CA HIS A 23 25.49 26.56 -20.82
C HIS A 23 25.22 26.76 -22.32
N SER A 24 23.99 26.54 -22.76
CA SER A 24 23.24 27.49 -23.61
C SER A 24 22.05 26.76 -24.25
N GLY A 25 20.89 27.41 -24.23
CA GLY A 25 19.66 26.89 -24.83
C GLY A 25 19.75 26.80 -26.35
N LEU A 26 18.89 25.98 -26.92
CA LEU A 26 18.42 26.08 -28.31
C LEU A 26 17.03 25.43 -28.31
N LEU A 27 15.95 26.20 -28.31
CA LEU A 27 15.29 26.71 -29.51
C LEU A 27 15.24 25.63 -30.59
N CYS A 28 14.22 24.77 -30.49
CA CYS A 28 13.82 23.89 -31.57
C CYS A 28 13.49 24.76 -32.79
N TRP A 29 14.30 24.65 -33.83
CA TRP A 29 14.14 25.38 -35.08
C TRP A 29 12.75 25.11 -35.65
N GLY A 30 11.92 26.16 -35.67
CA GLY A 30 10.77 26.20 -36.55
C GLY A 30 11.26 26.24 -37.99
N VAL A 31 11.35 25.07 -38.62
CA VAL A 31 11.52 24.98 -40.08
C VAL A 31 10.22 25.51 -40.71
N ARG A 32 10.22 26.81 -41.02
CA ARG A 32 9.26 27.42 -41.94
C ARG A 32 9.53 26.86 -43.33
N ARG A 33 8.74 25.88 -43.76
CA ARG A 33 8.53 25.63 -45.19
C ARG A 33 7.21 26.29 -45.57
N SER A 34 7.29 27.52 -46.07
CA SER A 34 6.24 28.08 -46.91
C SER A 34 6.49 27.56 -48.31
N ALA A 35 5.55 26.78 -48.85
CA ALA A 35 5.53 26.45 -50.27
C ALA A 35 4.64 27.50 -50.96
N GLU A 36 5.26 28.52 -51.54
CA GLU A 36 4.56 29.46 -52.43
C GLU A 36 4.64 28.89 -53.85
N SER A 37 3.48 28.53 -54.41
CA SER A 37 3.33 28.18 -55.82
C SER A 37 2.41 29.21 -56.47
N THR A 38 2.84 29.76 -57.61
CA THR A 38 2.10 30.77 -58.37
C THR A 38 1.68 30.18 -59.71
N PHE A 39 0.37 30.06 -59.92
CA PHE A 39 -0.22 29.93 -61.26
C PHE A 39 -1.39 30.93 -61.34
N ASN A 40 -1.30 31.87 -62.29
CA ASN A 40 -2.26 32.97 -62.50
C ASN A 40 -2.48 33.93 -61.30
N GLY A 41 -1.38 34.37 -60.66
CA GLY A 41 -1.36 35.65 -59.94
C GLY A 41 -2.23 35.77 -58.68
N LYS A 42 -2.73 34.68 -58.10
CA LYS A 42 -3.47 34.71 -56.82
C LYS A 42 -2.78 33.79 -55.80
N SER A 43 -2.16 34.39 -54.77
CA SER A 43 -1.65 33.63 -53.62
C SER A 43 -2.80 33.28 -52.69
N LEU A 44 -3.12 32.00 -52.57
CA LEU A 44 -4.14 31.50 -51.63
C LEU A 44 -3.44 31.07 -50.34
N ARG A 45 -3.67 31.81 -49.25
CA ARG A 45 -3.27 31.36 -47.91
C ARG A 45 -4.24 30.29 -47.44
N VAL A 46 -3.78 29.04 -47.45
CA VAL A 46 -4.48 27.95 -46.76
C VAL A 46 -4.23 28.12 -45.26
N SER A 47 -5.29 28.43 -44.51
CA SER A 47 -5.26 28.39 -43.05
C SER A 47 -4.97 26.96 -42.60
N ARG A 48 -3.75 26.74 -42.13
CA ARG A 48 -3.32 25.46 -41.55
C ARG A 48 -4.24 25.16 -40.35
N PRO A 49 -4.95 24.02 -40.30
CA PRO A 49 -5.68 23.68 -39.09
C PRO A 49 -4.66 23.55 -37.97
N GLN A 50 -4.82 24.35 -36.92
CA GLN A 50 -4.08 24.15 -35.68
C GLN A 50 -4.53 22.80 -35.12
N TRP A 51 -3.76 21.75 -35.40
CA TRP A 51 -3.76 20.58 -34.54
C TRP A 51 -3.19 21.05 -33.20
N ALA A 52 -4.10 21.33 -32.28
CA ALA A 52 -3.77 21.41 -30.87
C ALA A 52 -2.98 20.14 -30.52
N PRO A 53 -1.85 20.24 -29.79
CA PRO A 53 -1.18 19.04 -29.35
C PRO A 53 -2.21 18.26 -28.53
N LEU A 54 -2.51 17.04 -28.97
CA LEU A 54 -3.29 16.11 -28.17
C LEU A 54 -2.60 16.10 -26.82
N ARG A 55 -3.30 16.61 -25.79
CA ARG A 55 -2.81 16.54 -24.41
C ARG A 55 -2.44 15.10 -24.20
N ARG A 56 -1.14 14.83 -24.16
CA ARG A 56 -0.59 13.54 -23.80
C ARG A 56 -0.96 13.41 -22.34
N CYS A 57 -2.15 12.86 -22.10
CA CYS A 57 -2.57 12.43 -20.79
C CYS A 57 -1.51 11.43 -20.41
N THR A 58 -0.58 11.84 -19.54
CA THR A 58 0.26 10.91 -18.81
C THR A 58 -0.75 9.97 -18.18
N GLN A 59 -0.93 8.79 -18.77
CA GLN A 59 -1.56 7.68 -18.11
C GLN A 59 -0.69 7.49 -16.87
N ALA A 60 -1.14 8.11 -15.77
CA ALA A 60 -0.62 7.87 -14.45
C ALA A 60 -0.56 6.36 -14.37
N SER A 61 0.66 5.85 -14.24
CA SER A 61 0.96 4.43 -14.15
C SER A 61 -0.04 3.85 -13.16
N ARG A 62 -1.07 3.18 -13.68
CA ARG A 62 -1.96 2.38 -12.87
C ARG A 62 -1.08 1.24 -12.43
N SER A 63 -0.43 1.42 -11.29
CA SER A 63 0.21 0.34 -10.55
C SER A 63 -0.85 -0.76 -10.54
N ILE A 64 -0.56 -1.89 -11.19
CA ILE A 64 -1.43 -3.04 -11.19
C ILE A 64 -1.45 -3.51 -9.75
N LYS A 65 -2.38 -2.97 -8.96
CA LYS A 65 -2.69 -3.43 -7.62
C LYS A 65 -3.19 -4.85 -7.83
N MET A 66 -2.36 -5.83 -7.50
CA MET A 66 -2.78 -7.21 -7.40
C MET A 66 -4.01 -7.21 -6.50
N MET A 67 -5.17 -7.62 -7.01
CA MET A 67 -6.44 -7.61 -6.27
C MET A 67 -6.39 -8.73 -5.22
N VAL A 68 -5.69 -8.48 -4.12
CA VAL A 68 -5.68 -9.34 -2.94
C VAL A 68 -6.91 -9.00 -2.13
N LYS A 69 -7.85 -9.96 -2.06
CA LYS A 69 -9.05 -9.84 -1.23
C LYS A 69 -8.65 -9.66 0.25
N PRO A 70 -9.16 -8.63 0.95
CA PRO A 70 -8.82 -8.41 2.35
C PRO A 70 -9.37 -9.55 3.21
N LYS A 71 -8.54 -10.11 4.08
CA LYS A 71 -8.90 -11.29 4.87
C LYS A 71 -8.25 -11.29 6.25
N ILE A 72 -8.87 -12.01 7.16
CA ILE A 72 -8.40 -12.20 8.53
C ILE A 72 -8.01 -13.67 8.71
N GLN A 73 -6.93 -13.92 9.43
CA GLN A 73 -6.45 -15.27 9.75
C GLN A 73 -6.04 -15.35 11.22
N PHE A 74 -6.37 -16.47 11.86
CA PHE A 74 -5.82 -16.84 13.18
C PHE A 74 -4.67 -17.85 13.08
N ILE A 75 -4.71 -18.66 12.02
CA ILE A 75 -3.70 -19.63 11.65
C ILE A 75 -3.26 -19.25 10.23
N GLN A 76 -1.95 -19.14 10.00
CA GLN A 76 -1.45 -18.74 8.69
C GLN A 76 -1.90 -19.72 7.60
N GLY A 77 -2.54 -19.19 6.56
CA GLY A 77 -3.07 -19.97 5.45
C GLY A 77 -4.55 -20.36 5.59
N THR A 78 -5.15 -20.19 6.78
CA THR A 78 -6.58 -20.45 7.01
C THR A 78 -7.34 -19.13 7.12
N ASP A 79 -8.19 -18.87 6.13
CA ASP A 79 -9.02 -17.67 6.09
C ASP A 79 -10.21 -17.80 7.04
N GLU A 80 -10.37 -16.84 7.94
CA GLU A 80 -11.50 -16.78 8.86
C GLU A 80 -12.75 -16.28 8.12
N GLN A 81 -13.85 -17.03 8.22
CA GLN A 81 -15.11 -16.69 7.55
C GLN A 81 -16.05 -15.88 8.45
N THR A 82 -15.93 -16.01 9.77
CA THR A 82 -16.80 -15.31 10.71
C THR A 82 -16.47 -13.82 10.74
N ILE A 83 -17.49 -12.98 10.56
CA ILE A 83 -17.33 -11.54 10.59
C ILE A 83 -17.28 -11.03 12.03
N PRO A 84 -16.25 -10.26 12.42
CA PRO A 84 -16.11 -9.78 13.79
C PRO A 84 -16.97 -8.53 14.08
N ASP A 85 -17.36 -8.38 15.34
CA ASP A 85 -17.68 -7.07 15.91
C ASP A 85 -16.38 -6.32 16.20
N VAL A 86 -16.25 -5.10 15.67
CA VAL A 86 -15.02 -4.31 15.75
C VAL A 86 -15.26 -3.05 16.56
N ARG A 87 -14.57 -2.94 17.70
CA ARG A 87 -14.59 -1.75 18.54
C ARG A 87 -13.25 -1.04 18.50
N LEU A 88 -13.28 0.22 18.09
CA LEU A 88 -12.12 1.09 18.09
C LEU A 88 -12.11 1.95 19.35
N THR A 89 -10.98 2.03 20.02
CA THR A 89 -10.77 2.88 21.20
C THR A 89 -9.50 3.69 21.01
N LYS A 90 -9.50 4.95 21.45
CA LYS A 90 -8.35 5.86 21.35
C LYS A 90 -8.05 6.42 22.73
N SER A 91 -6.78 6.59 23.06
CA SER A 91 -6.38 7.26 24.31
C SER A 91 -6.86 8.71 24.32
N LYS A 92 -6.98 9.30 25.51
CA LYS A 92 -7.37 10.71 25.67
C LYS A 92 -6.43 11.65 24.92
N ASP A 93 -5.14 11.33 24.93
CA ASP A 93 -4.09 12.10 24.27
C ASP A 93 -4.06 11.88 22.74
N GLY A 94 -4.79 10.88 22.24
CA GLY A 94 -4.90 10.61 20.81
C GLY A 94 -3.69 9.92 20.17
N THR A 95 -2.65 9.61 20.94
CA THR A 95 -1.42 8.98 20.45
C THR A 95 -1.57 7.48 20.22
N ASN A 96 -2.28 6.80 21.13
CA ASN A 96 -2.44 5.35 21.10
C ASN A 96 -3.87 4.97 20.75
N GLY A 97 -4.00 4.01 19.84
CA GLY A 97 -5.28 3.40 19.46
C GLY A 97 -5.27 1.92 19.76
N VAL A 98 -6.43 1.36 20.07
CA VAL A 98 -6.63 -0.08 20.19
C VAL A 98 -7.88 -0.46 19.40
N ALA A 99 -7.75 -1.39 18.48
CA ALA A 99 -8.86 -2.05 17.83
C ALA A 99 -9.10 -3.40 18.53
N ILE A 100 -10.33 -3.64 18.96
CA ILE A 100 -10.75 -4.88 19.61
C ILE A 100 -11.71 -5.58 18.65
N PHE A 101 -11.39 -6.82 18.32
CA PHE A 101 -12.17 -7.67 17.44
C PHE A 101 -12.80 -8.78 18.28
N LYS A 102 -14.10 -9.00 18.10
CA LYS A 102 -14.84 -10.07 18.77
C LYS A 102 -15.48 -10.96 17.72
N PHE A 103 -15.11 -12.22 17.74
CA PHE A 103 -15.67 -13.24 16.88
C PHE A 103 -16.55 -14.14 17.72
N GLU A 104 -17.84 -14.19 17.39
CA GLU A 104 -18.76 -15.18 17.96
C GLU A 104 -18.70 -16.44 17.11
N GLN A 105 -18.40 -17.58 17.72
CA GLN A 105 -18.27 -18.86 17.01
C GLN A 105 -17.36 -18.76 15.76
N PRO A 106 -16.06 -18.44 15.93
CA PRO A 106 -15.14 -18.37 14.81
C PRO A 106 -14.93 -19.76 14.19
N SER A 107 -14.85 -19.79 12.86
CA SER A 107 -14.69 -21.00 12.05
C SER A 107 -13.37 -21.75 12.32
N VAL A 108 -12.38 -21.06 12.90
CA VAL A 108 -11.14 -21.68 13.38
C VAL A 108 -11.37 -22.79 14.42
N PHE A 109 -12.46 -22.74 15.20
CA PHE A 109 -12.75 -23.77 16.19
C PHE A 109 -13.25 -25.08 15.57
N ASP A 110 -13.98 -25.01 14.46
CA ASP A 110 -14.47 -26.18 13.73
C ASP A 110 -13.30 -26.93 13.03
N SER A 111 -12.22 -26.19 12.79
CA SER A 111 -11.01 -26.62 12.10
C SER A 111 -9.95 -27.21 13.04
N SER A 112 -10.19 -27.22 14.35
CA SER A 112 -9.20 -27.50 15.41
C SER A 112 -8.57 -28.91 15.40
N GLY A 113 -9.04 -29.82 14.54
CA GLY A 113 -8.42 -31.13 14.31
C GLY A 113 -7.47 -31.20 13.11
N GLU A 114 -7.59 -30.27 12.15
CA GLU A 114 -6.86 -30.29 10.87
C GLU A 114 -5.89 -29.10 10.73
N PHE A 115 -6.22 -27.97 11.37
CA PHE A 115 -5.44 -26.74 11.36
C PHE A 115 -4.97 -26.47 12.78
N GLY A 116 -3.66 -26.24 12.96
CA GLY A 116 -3.00 -26.23 14.28
C GLY A 116 -3.46 -25.13 15.26
N ASP A 117 -2.70 -24.94 16.33
CA ASP A 117 -3.06 -23.96 17.36
C ASP A 117 -3.10 -22.51 16.81
N ILE A 118 -3.91 -21.66 17.44
CA ILE A 118 -4.00 -20.23 17.11
C ILE A 118 -2.64 -19.57 17.36
N THR A 119 -1.94 -19.20 16.29
CA THR A 119 -0.58 -18.63 16.38
C THR A 119 -0.58 -17.10 16.54
N GLY A 120 -1.65 -16.44 16.14
CA GLY A 120 -1.75 -14.98 16.22
C GLY A 120 -3.01 -14.46 15.54
N PHE A 121 -3.01 -13.16 15.24
CA PHE A 121 -4.09 -12.49 14.52
C PHE A 121 -3.49 -11.72 13.35
N TYR A 122 -3.85 -12.10 12.12
CA TYR A 122 -3.29 -11.55 10.89
C TYR A 122 -4.40 -10.92 10.04
N MET A 123 -4.20 -9.67 9.65
CA MET A 123 -5.06 -8.91 8.75
C MET A 123 -4.28 -8.69 7.46
N ILE A 124 -4.71 -9.32 6.38
CA ILE A 124 -3.96 -9.41 5.12
C ILE A 124 -4.74 -8.68 4.04
N ASP A 125 -4.06 -7.80 3.31
CA ASP A 125 -4.60 -7.11 2.14
C ASP A 125 -3.48 -6.84 1.11
N GLU A 126 -3.78 -6.05 0.07
CA GLU A 126 -2.81 -5.73 -0.97
C GLU A 126 -1.63 -4.84 -0.52
N GLU A 127 -1.75 -4.17 0.64
CA GLU A 127 -0.69 -3.32 1.22
C GLU A 127 0.23 -4.15 2.15
N GLY A 128 -0.10 -5.41 2.41
CA GLY A 128 0.68 -6.33 3.25
C GLY A 128 -0.12 -6.89 4.42
N VAL A 129 0.58 -7.18 5.52
CA VAL A 129 0.02 -7.87 6.69
C VAL A 129 0.13 -7.00 7.94
N LEU A 130 -0.96 -6.81 8.66
CA LEU A 130 -0.98 -6.30 10.03
C LEU A 130 -1.15 -7.49 10.98
N SER A 131 -0.29 -7.63 11.97
CA SER A 131 -0.31 -8.77 12.90
C SER A 131 -0.40 -8.35 14.35
N SER A 132 -1.04 -9.17 15.18
CA SER A 132 -1.02 -9.09 16.63
C SER A 132 -0.84 -10.46 17.27
N VAL A 133 -0.28 -10.47 18.47
CA VAL A 133 -0.13 -11.66 19.33
C VAL A 133 -1.22 -11.70 20.42
N ASP A 134 -1.87 -10.57 20.71
CA ASP A 134 -2.90 -10.48 21.75
C ASP A 134 -4.22 -11.07 21.24
N VAL A 135 -4.38 -12.38 21.44
CA VAL A 135 -5.54 -13.18 21.05
C VAL A 135 -5.96 -14.03 22.25
N ASN A 136 -7.24 -13.95 22.62
CA ASN A 136 -7.80 -14.65 23.76
C ASN A 136 -9.04 -15.43 23.35
N ALA A 137 -9.08 -16.72 23.68
CA ALA A 137 -10.27 -17.54 23.49
C ALA A 137 -11.24 -17.35 24.67
N LYS A 138 -12.53 -17.21 24.34
CA LYS A 138 -13.63 -17.13 25.30
C LYS A 138 -14.29 -18.50 25.40
N PHE A 139 -14.37 -19.03 26.62
CA PHE A 139 -15.05 -20.29 26.92
C PHE A 139 -16.35 -20.04 27.68
N VAL A 140 -17.41 -20.76 27.30
CA VAL A 140 -18.70 -20.76 28.00
C VAL A 140 -19.05 -22.22 28.28
N ASN A 141 -19.24 -22.56 29.56
CA ASN A 141 -19.54 -23.93 30.00
C ASN A 141 -18.51 -24.97 29.51
N GLY A 142 -17.23 -24.62 29.51
CA GLY A 142 -16.15 -25.51 29.08
C GLY A 142 -16.01 -25.70 27.56
N LYS A 143 -16.86 -25.05 26.74
CA LYS A 143 -16.75 -25.07 25.27
C LYS A 143 -16.20 -23.74 24.74
N PRO A 144 -15.34 -23.76 23.71
CA PRO A 144 -14.90 -22.54 23.04
C PRO A 144 -16.11 -21.86 22.37
N ALA A 145 -16.34 -20.60 22.69
CA ALA A 145 -17.53 -19.85 22.28
C ALA A 145 -17.20 -18.62 21.43
N GLY A 146 -16.00 -18.06 21.58
CA GLY A 146 -15.58 -16.91 20.78
C GLY A 146 -14.09 -16.63 20.91
N ILE A 147 -13.61 -15.67 20.12
CA ILE A 147 -12.24 -15.16 20.20
C ILE A 147 -12.29 -13.64 20.30
N GLU A 148 -11.49 -13.08 21.20
CA GLU A 148 -11.20 -11.66 21.28
C GLU A 148 -9.74 -11.41 20.88
N ALA A 149 -9.53 -10.60 19.83
CA ALA A 149 -8.20 -10.20 19.39
C ALA A 149 -8.04 -8.68 19.54
N LYS A 150 -6.85 -8.23 19.94
CA LYS A 150 -6.54 -6.81 20.12
C LYS A 150 -5.38 -6.41 19.22
N TYR A 151 -5.55 -5.31 18.51
CA TYR A 151 -4.50 -4.69 17.71
C TYR A 151 -4.16 -3.30 18.28
N ILE A 152 -2.91 -3.13 18.70
CA ILE A 152 -2.42 -1.89 19.33
C ILE A 152 -1.73 -1.04 18.27
N MET A 153 -2.24 0.17 18.07
CA MET A 153 -1.67 1.19 17.19
C MET A 153 -0.92 2.21 18.03
N ARG A 154 0.38 2.35 17.80
CA ARG A 154 1.24 3.27 18.57
C ARG A 154 1.57 4.55 17.80
N THR A 155 1.42 4.52 16.48
CA THR A 155 1.73 5.65 15.61
C THR A 155 0.54 6.03 14.73
N PRO A 156 0.47 7.28 14.25
CA PRO A 156 -0.54 7.69 13.27
C PRO A 156 -0.49 6.87 11.97
N ARG A 157 0.70 6.38 11.60
CA ARG A 157 0.87 5.54 10.40
C ARG A 157 0.19 4.18 10.55
N ASP A 158 0.28 3.58 11.74
CA ASP A 158 -0.41 2.32 12.04
C ASP A 158 -1.93 2.51 11.96
N TRP A 159 -2.41 3.66 12.46
CA TRP A 159 -3.81 4.03 12.40
C TRP A 159 -4.31 4.18 10.95
N ASP A 160 -3.61 4.95 10.13
CA ASP A 160 -3.98 5.13 8.72
C ASP A 160 -3.95 3.81 7.96
N ARG A 161 -2.95 2.97 8.21
CA ARG A 161 -2.81 1.65 7.61
C ARG A 161 -3.94 0.70 8.03
N PHE A 162 -4.33 0.75 9.29
CA PHE A 162 -5.45 -0.01 9.84
C PHE A 162 -6.79 0.44 9.23
N MET A 163 -7.02 1.75 9.15
CA MET A 163 -8.26 2.28 8.56
C MET A 163 -8.41 1.87 7.10
N ARG A 164 -7.32 1.86 6.30
CA ARG A 164 -7.36 1.37 4.91
C ARG A 164 -7.66 -0.13 4.81
N PHE A 165 -7.15 -0.93 5.73
CA PHE A 165 -7.50 -2.35 5.81
C PHE A 165 -9.00 -2.49 6.10
N MET A 166 -9.49 -1.83 7.15
CA MET A 166 -10.88 -1.93 7.58
C MET A 166 -11.87 -1.41 6.54
N GLU A 167 -11.53 -0.34 5.81
CA GLU A 167 -12.35 0.16 4.70
C GLU A 167 -12.50 -0.89 3.60
N ARG A 168 -11.39 -1.52 3.18
CA ARG A 168 -11.41 -2.58 2.18
C ARG A 168 -12.15 -3.82 2.68
N TYR A 169 -11.86 -4.25 3.90
CA TYR A 169 -12.51 -5.40 4.52
C TYR A 169 -14.02 -5.19 4.67
N ALA A 170 -14.45 -3.98 5.05
CA ALA A 170 -15.85 -3.64 5.18
C ALA A 170 -16.57 -3.63 3.82
N ASN A 171 -15.95 -3.06 2.79
CA ASN A 171 -16.51 -3.04 1.43
C ASN A 171 -16.72 -4.46 0.87
N ASP A 172 -15.79 -5.37 1.17
CA ASP A 172 -15.85 -6.76 0.69
C ASP A 172 -16.86 -7.63 1.46
N ASN A 173 -17.05 -7.35 2.76
CA ASN A 173 -17.96 -8.11 3.64
C ASN A 173 -19.31 -7.41 3.88
N GLY A 174 -19.58 -6.28 3.20
CA GLY A 174 -20.83 -5.52 3.35
C GLY A 174 -21.04 -4.89 4.73
N LEU A 175 -19.96 -4.61 5.47
CA LEU A 175 -20.02 -3.99 6.78
C LEU A 175 -20.21 -2.48 6.67
N SER A 176 -20.98 -1.90 7.59
CA SER A 176 -21.12 -0.44 7.72
C SER A 176 -20.70 0.02 9.11
N PHE A 177 -20.05 1.18 9.18
CA PHE A 177 -19.61 1.76 10.45
C PHE A 177 -20.80 2.40 11.17
N ILE A 178 -21.17 1.84 12.33
CA ILE A 178 -22.15 2.45 13.23
C ILE A 178 -21.38 3.23 14.31
N LYS A 179 -21.39 4.56 14.21
CA LYS A 179 -20.85 5.42 15.27
C LYS A 179 -21.88 5.47 16.40
N LYS A 180 -21.63 4.75 17.50
CA LYS A 180 -22.34 4.91 18.77
C LYS A 180 -21.77 6.07 19.57
#